data_AF-A0A482N990-F1
#
_entry.id   AF-A0A482N990-F1
#
_cell.length_a   1.000
_cell.length_b   1.000
_cell.length_c   1.000
_cell.angle_alpha   90.00
_cell.angle_beta   90.00
_cell.angle_gamma   90.00
#
_symmetry.space_group_name_H-M   'P 1'
#
loop_
_entity.id
_entity.type
_entity.pdbx_description
1 polymer ?
#
loop_
_entity_poly.entity_id
_entity_poly.type
_entity_poly.pdbx_seq_one_letter_code
_entity_poly.pdbx_strand_id
1 'polypeptide(L)'
;TITNFLLKAGIIFIPFFDGINYFPYLIFSYIGTVVSLEDNFFATLNSIIFSGGSFCYIAKNIKCNINLSTYFRTQSEDFAQFERTLLIVNDFSSVIYTEGCSAPIFLESQLHVALVEILIKNKGTLNYSTVQNWYRGDQSGEGGLYNFTTKRGWCLKNACLNWVQIEMGSAITWKYPSTYLIGEHSSSDFFSLSLVSDMQIADT
;
A
#
# COMPACT_ATOMS: atom_id res chain seq x y z
N THR A 1 -16.15 -18.73 -3.25
CA THR A 1 -15.55 -17.56 -2.56
C THR A 1 -15.39 -16.42 -3.54
N ILE A 2 -15.38 -15.16 -3.08
CA ILE A 2 -15.13 -13.97 -3.92
C ILE A 2 -13.82 -14.10 -4.70
N THR A 3 -12.79 -14.70 -4.10
CA THR A 3 -11.51 -14.97 -4.74
C THR A 3 -11.64 -15.76 -6.04
N ASN A 4 -12.44 -16.84 -6.06
CA ASN A 4 -12.66 -17.63 -7.29
C ASN A 4 -13.42 -16.85 -8.37
N PHE A 5 -14.32 -15.95 -7.97
CA PHE A 5 -15.02 -15.08 -8.90
C PHE A 5 -14.06 -14.07 -9.54
N LEU A 6 -13.23 -13.40 -8.73
CA LEU A 6 -12.21 -12.47 -9.20
C LEU A 6 -11.21 -13.15 -10.14
N LEU A 7 -10.72 -14.34 -9.78
CA LEU A 7 -9.79 -15.11 -10.62
C LEU A 7 -10.39 -15.45 -11.99
N LYS A 8 -11.65 -15.88 -12.04
CA LYS A 8 -12.37 -16.11 -13.31
C LYS A 8 -12.55 -14.84 -14.14
N ALA A 9 -12.65 -13.69 -13.48
CA ALA A 9 -12.70 -12.39 -14.12
C ALA A 9 -11.31 -11.84 -14.51
N GLY A 10 -10.22 -12.59 -14.27
CA GLY A 10 -8.84 -12.20 -14.57
C GLY A 10 -8.22 -11.23 -13.56
N ILE A 11 -8.75 -11.22 -12.33
CA ILE A 11 -8.30 -10.38 -11.21
C ILE A 11 -7.74 -11.31 -10.13
N ILE A 12 -6.49 -11.12 -9.75
CA ILE A 12 -5.87 -11.75 -8.59
C ILE A 12 -5.90 -10.74 -7.46
N PHE A 13 -6.51 -11.09 -6.34
CA PHE A 13 -6.51 -10.27 -5.12
C PHE A 13 -6.50 -11.20 -3.91
N ILE A 14 -5.32 -11.39 -3.33
CA ILE A 14 -5.02 -12.38 -2.29
C ILE A 14 -3.93 -11.86 -1.34
N PRO A 15 -3.75 -12.48 -0.15
CA PRO A 15 -2.59 -12.23 0.69
C PRO A 15 -1.27 -12.41 -0.07
N PHE A 16 -0.24 -11.64 0.28
CA PHE A 16 1.03 -11.64 -0.46
C PHE A 16 1.69 -13.03 -0.52
N PHE A 17 1.74 -13.74 0.61
CA PHE A 17 2.35 -15.07 0.70
C PHE A 17 1.57 -16.14 -0.07
N ASP A 18 0.24 -16.05 -0.12
CA ASP A 18 -0.55 -16.90 -1.02
C ASP A 18 -0.20 -16.63 -2.48
N GLY A 19 0.06 -15.36 -2.83
CA GLY A 19 0.57 -14.99 -4.15
C GLY A 19 1.92 -15.61 -4.47
N ILE A 20 2.84 -15.71 -3.50
CA ILE A 20 4.13 -16.39 -3.70
C ILE A 20 3.91 -17.87 -3.96
N ASN A 21 3.02 -18.51 -3.21
CA ASN A 21 2.74 -19.94 -3.33
C ASN A 21 2.03 -20.29 -4.64
N TYR A 22 1.04 -19.50 -5.05
CA TYR A 22 0.20 -19.80 -6.22
C TYR A 22 0.73 -19.20 -7.53
N PHE A 23 1.41 -18.04 -7.47
CA PHE A 23 1.87 -17.29 -8.64
C PHE A 23 3.34 -16.81 -8.50
N PRO A 24 4.29 -17.70 -8.17
CA PRO A 24 5.67 -17.32 -7.84
C PRO A 24 6.35 -16.56 -8.99
N TYR A 25 6.25 -17.07 -10.23
CA TYR A 25 6.84 -16.43 -11.41
C TYR A 25 6.32 -15.02 -11.65
N LEU A 26 5.04 -14.78 -11.34
CA LEU A 26 4.44 -13.49 -11.53
C LEU A 26 4.95 -12.50 -10.48
N ILE A 27 4.96 -12.87 -9.20
CA ILE A 27 5.49 -12.01 -8.13
C ILE A 27 6.96 -11.68 -8.36
N PHE A 28 7.80 -12.70 -8.61
CA PHE A 28 9.23 -12.49 -8.79
C PHE A 28 9.58 -11.65 -10.03
N SER A 29 8.67 -11.52 -10.99
CA SER A 29 8.86 -10.62 -12.14
C SER A 29 8.64 -9.13 -11.82
N TYR A 30 8.03 -8.80 -10.68
CA TYR A 30 7.68 -7.41 -10.33
C TYR A 30 8.15 -6.96 -8.94
N ILE A 31 8.32 -7.87 -7.98
CA ILE A 31 8.76 -7.48 -6.63
C ILE A 31 10.11 -6.78 -6.68
N GLY A 32 10.21 -5.64 -6.01
CA GLY A 32 11.44 -4.85 -5.95
C GLY A 32 11.75 -4.02 -7.21
N THR A 33 10.87 -4.06 -8.22
CA THR A 33 11.09 -3.28 -9.45
C THR A 33 10.82 -1.80 -9.25
N VAL A 34 9.81 -1.45 -8.44
CA VAL A 34 9.38 -0.07 -8.22
C VAL A 34 10.06 0.51 -6.98
N VAL A 35 10.15 -0.29 -5.92
CA VAL A 35 10.88 0.05 -4.69
C VAL A 35 11.92 -1.03 -4.45
N SER A 36 13.18 -0.72 -4.78
CA SER A 36 14.29 -1.66 -4.67
C SER A 36 14.63 -1.96 -3.21
N LEU A 37 15.41 -3.03 -3.00
CA LEU A 37 15.94 -3.40 -1.69
C LEU A 37 16.77 -2.27 -1.06
N GLU A 38 17.48 -1.48 -1.87
CA GLU A 38 18.42 -0.44 -1.43
C GLU A 38 17.78 0.96 -1.36
N ASP A 39 16.47 1.06 -1.51
CA ASP A 39 15.79 2.35 -1.68
C ASP A 39 15.98 3.30 -0.49
N ASN A 40 15.76 2.80 0.72
CA ASN A 40 15.99 3.49 1.98
C ASN A 40 16.04 2.48 3.13
N PHE A 41 16.44 2.95 4.32
CA PHE A 41 16.60 2.09 5.50
C PHE A 41 15.36 1.22 5.81
N PHE A 42 14.16 1.81 5.81
CA PHE A 42 12.93 1.10 6.13
C PHE A 42 12.47 0.18 4.99
N ALA A 43 12.73 0.56 3.74
CA ALA A 43 12.49 -0.29 2.59
C ALA A 43 13.40 -1.53 2.58
N THR A 44 14.68 -1.37 2.93
CA THR A 44 15.62 -2.50 3.09
C THR A 44 15.14 -3.43 4.19
N LEU A 45 14.82 -2.88 5.36
CA LEU A 45 14.31 -3.65 6.48
C LEU A 45 13.04 -4.43 6.09
N ASN A 46 12.02 -3.73 5.58
CA ASN A 46 10.76 -4.34 5.15
C ASN A 46 10.99 -5.47 4.14
N SER A 47 11.84 -5.25 3.13
CA SER A 47 12.08 -6.23 2.07
C SER A 47 12.69 -7.55 2.57
N ILE A 48 13.31 -7.56 3.76
CA ILE A 48 13.91 -8.76 4.36
C ILE A 48 12.93 -9.47 5.31
N ILE A 49 12.14 -8.72 6.08
CA ILE A 49 11.37 -9.28 7.22
C ILE A 49 9.84 -9.17 7.10
N PHE A 50 9.30 -8.64 5.99
CA PHE A 50 7.84 -8.54 5.84
C PHE A 50 7.17 -9.90 5.99
N SER A 51 6.04 -9.91 6.69
CA SER A 51 5.27 -11.11 7.01
C SER A 51 3.79 -11.00 6.63
N GLY A 52 3.37 -9.81 6.18
CA GLY A 52 2.02 -9.55 5.71
C GLY A 52 1.95 -8.73 4.42
N GLY A 53 0.75 -8.28 4.09
CA GLY A 53 0.45 -7.47 2.93
C GLY A 53 -0.34 -8.20 1.84
N SER A 54 -0.44 -7.60 0.66
CA SER A 54 -1.37 -8.03 -0.38
C SER A 54 -0.77 -8.08 -1.78
N PHE A 55 -1.21 -9.05 -2.57
CA PHE A 55 -0.89 -9.12 -3.99
C PHE A 55 -2.15 -8.88 -4.81
N CYS A 56 -2.09 -7.86 -5.68
CA CYS A 56 -3.17 -7.50 -6.59
C CYS A 56 -2.65 -7.44 -8.03
N TYR A 57 -3.32 -8.16 -8.92
CA TYR A 57 -2.99 -8.18 -10.35
C TYR A 57 -4.25 -8.15 -11.18
N ILE A 58 -4.33 -7.19 -12.10
CA ILE A 58 -5.44 -7.05 -13.05
C ILE A 58 -4.92 -7.44 -14.42
N ALA A 59 -5.47 -8.49 -15.04
CA ALA A 59 -5.06 -8.89 -16.40
C ALA A 59 -5.52 -7.85 -17.46
N LYS A 60 -5.03 -7.98 -18.69
CA LYS A 60 -5.24 -7.00 -19.77
C LYS A 60 -6.73 -6.85 -20.12
N ASN A 61 -7.14 -5.64 -20.50
CA ASN A 61 -8.50 -5.30 -20.94
C ASN A 61 -9.60 -5.54 -19.88
N ILE A 62 -9.26 -5.52 -18.59
CA ILE A 62 -10.23 -5.75 -17.51
C ILE A 62 -10.50 -4.44 -16.78
N LYS A 63 -11.78 -4.09 -16.70
CA LYS A 63 -12.26 -3.02 -15.83
C LYS A 63 -12.87 -3.65 -14.59
N CYS A 64 -12.21 -3.50 -13.45
CA CYS A 64 -12.74 -3.94 -12.16
C CYS A 64 -13.79 -2.94 -11.69
N ASN A 65 -15.06 -3.36 -11.66
CA ASN A 65 -16.19 -2.55 -11.22
C ASN A 65 -16.46 -2.66 -9.71
N ILE A 66 -15.60 -3.37 -8.98
CA ILE A 66 -15.71 -3.60 -7.54
C ILE A 66 -14.55 -2.89 -6.87
N ASN A 67 -14.80 -2.20 -5.76
CA ASN A 67 -13.72 -1.65 -4.95
C ASN A 67 -13.01 -2.79 -4.22
N LEU A 68 -11.73 -2.99 -4.49
CA LEU A 68 -10.92 -3.99 -3.80
C LEU A 68 -10.39 -3.36 -2.51
N SER A 69 -10.89 -3.83 -1.37
CA SER A 69 -10.50 -3.27 -0.09
C SER A 69 -9.71 -4.27 0.75
N THR A 70 -8.54 -3.86 1.22
CA THR A 70 -7.82 -4.51 2.32
C THR A 70 -8.12 -3.75 3.60
N TYR A 71 -8.53 -4.47 4.64
CA TYR A 71 -8.69 -3.89 5.96
C TYR A 71 -7.78 -4.63 6.93
N PHE A 72 -6.74 -3.96 7.38
CA PHE A 72 -5.83 -4.47 8.40
C PHE A 72 -6.35 -4.02 9.76
N ARG A 73 -6.84 -4.98 10.54
CA ARG A 73 -7.11 -4.78 11.97
C ARG A 73 -5.95 -5.39 12.74
N THR A 74 -5.08 -4.56 13.27
CA THR A 74 -4.01 -5.01 14.17
C THR A 74 -4.67 -5.66 15.37
N GLN A 75 -4.51 -6.98 15.52
CA GLN A 75 -5.06 -7.76 16.63
C GLN A 75 -3.98 -8.25 17.59
N SER A 76 -2.72 -8.16 17.21
CA SER A 76 -1.59 -8.60 18.01
C SER A 76 -0.98 -7.45 18.80
N GLU A 77 -0.48 -7.77 19.99
CA GLU A 77 0.42 -6.92 20.78
C GLU A 77 1.81 -6.79 20.12
N ASP A 78 1.93 -7.08 18.82
CA ASP A 78 3.20 -7.10 18.12
C ASP A 78 3.80 -5.70 18.12
N PHE A 79 5.04 -5.62 18.59
CA PHE A 79 5.82 -4.38 18.66
C PHE A 79 6.06 -3.76 17.27
N ALA A 80 6.05 -4.58 16.21
CA ALA A 80 6.26 -4.10 14.84
C ALA A 80 5.50 -4.89 13.77
N GLN A 81 4.96 -4.18 12.78
CA GLN A 81 4.22 -4.73 11.64
C GLN A 81 4.92 -4.36 10.33
N PHE A 82 5.28 -5.38 9.56
CA PHE A 82 5.97 -5.23 8.27
C PHE A 82 5.11 -5.82 7.15
N GLU A 83 4.63 -4.96 6.26
CA GLU A 83 3.73 -5.35 5.17
C GLU A 83 4.25 -4.91 3.82
N ARG A 84 4.03 -5.76 2.82
CA ARG A 84 4.33 -5.43 1.43
C ARG A 84 3.10 -5.60 0.55
N THR A 85 2.71 -4.55 -0.16
CA THR A 85 1.66 -4.59 -1.17
C THR A 85 2.27 -4.45 -2.56
N LEU A 86 1.94 -5.37 -3.45
CA LEU A 86 2.33 -5.34 -4.86
C LEU A 86 1.08 -5.30 -5.73
N LEU A 87 0.92 -4.22 -6.49
CA LEU A 87 -0.25 -3.96 -7.31
C LEU A 87 0.13 -3.72 -8.78
N ILE A 88 -0.34 -4.61 -9.66
CA ILE A 88 -0.06 -4.57 -11.09
C ILE A 88 -1.35 -4.37 -11.89
N VAL A 89 -1.46 -3.25 -12.60
CA VAL A 89 -2.56 -2.96 -13.53
C VAL A 89 -2.04 -3.12 -14.95
N ASN A 90 -2.49 -4.16 -15.67
CA ASN A 90 -2.05 -4.37 -17.05
C ASN A 90 -2.67 -3.37 -18.04
N ASP A 91 -2.24 -3.52 -19.31
CA ASP A 91 -2.67 -2.68 -20.41
C ASP A 91 -4.21 -2.63 -20.51
N PHE A 92 -4.75 -1.43 -20.71
CA PHE A 92 -6.18 -1.16 -20.88
C PHE A 92 -7.06 -1.59 -19.70
N SER A 93 -6.51 -1.67 -18.49
CA SER A 93 -7.22 -2.15 -17.30
C SER A 93 -7.42 -1.05 -16.26
N SER A 94 -8.46 -1.18 -15.44
CA SER A 94 -8.75 -0.20 -14.38
C SER A 94 -9.19 -0.86 -13.09
N VAL A 95 -8.80 -0.30 -11.95
CA VAL A 95 -9.22 -0.79 -10.63
C VAL A 95 -9.26 0.34 -9.59
N ILE A 96 -10.11 0.17 -8.60
CA ILE A 96 -10.15 0.98 -7.39
C ILE A 96 -9.68 0.08 -6.25
N TYR A 97 -8.65 0.53 -5.54
CA TYR A 97 -8.06 -0.17 -4.42
C TYR A 97 -8.12 0.72 -3.18
N THR A 98 -8.65 0.20 -2.08
CA THR A 98 -8.73 0.91 -0.80
C THR A 98 -7.99 0.14 0.29
N GLU A 99 -7.06 0.80 0.94
CA GLU A 99 -6.35 0.29 2.11
C GLU A 99 -6.91 0.97 3.36
N GLY A 100 -7.38 0.17 4.31
CA GLY A 100 -7.84 0.64 5.62
C GLY A 100 -7.00 0.04 6.74
N CYS A 101 -6.60 0.87 7.71
CA CYS A 101 -5.97 0.39 8.94
C CYS A 101 -6.64 1.01 10.17
N SER A 102 -6.90 0.20 11.19
CA SER A 102 -7.28 0.67 12.53
C SER A 102 -6.49 -0.08 13.60
N ALA A 103 -5.83 0.64 14.50
CA ALA A 103 -5.16 0.03 15.66
C ALA A 103 -5.99 0.15 16.95
N PRO A 104 -5.96 -0.87 17.82
CA PRO A 104 -6.33 -0.76 19.22
C PRO A 104 -5.36 0.14 20.01
N ILE A 105 -5.78 0.50 21.22
CA ILE A 105 -4.94 1.22 22.19
C ILE A 105 -3.95 0.22 22.81
N PHE A 106 -2.65 0.53 22.75
CA PHE A 106 -1.59 -0.27 23.38
C PHE A 106 -0.76 0.59 24.33
N LEU A 107 -0.18 -0.05 25.35
CA LEU A 107 0.68 0.62 26.34
C LEU A 107 2.08 0.90 25.78
N GLU A 108 2.62 0.01 24.94
CA GLU A 108 3.93 0.17 24.31
C GLU A 108 3.84 0.86 22.95
N SER A 109 4.93 1.49 22.53
CA SER A 109 5.02 2.06 21.19
C SER A 109 5.10 0.96 20.14
N GLN A 110 4.44 1.17 18.99
CA GLN A 110 4.42 0.22 17.88
C GLN A 110 5.05 0.81 16.62
N LEU A 111 5.70 -0.04 15.83
CA LEU A 111 6.31 0.33 14.56
C LEU A 111 5.55 -0.27 13.38
N HIS A 112 4.97 0.55 12.52
CA HIS A 112 4.38 0.13 11.26
C HIS A 112 5.29 0.55 10.09
N VAL A 113 5.84 -0.45 9.40
CA VAL A 113 6.65 -0.23 8.20
C VAL A 113 5.99 -0.95 7.02
N ALA A 114 5.31 -0.18 6.19
CA ALA A 114 4.69 -0.69 4.98
C ALA A 114 5.47 -0.29 3.72
N LEU A 115 5.37 -1.14 2.70
CA LEU A 115 5.93 -0.88 1.39
C LEU A 115 4.89 -1.20 0.32
N VAL A 116 4.61 -0.22 -0.55
CA VAL A 116 3.62 -0.34 -1.61
C VAL A 116 4.28 -0.11 -2.96
N GLU A 117 4.27 -1.13 -3.80
CA GLU A 117 4.75 -1.10 -5.18
C GLU A 117 3.56 -1.12 -6.14
N ILE A 118 3.44 -0.09 -6.97
CA ILE A 118 2.38 0.02 -7.97
C ILE A 118 3.00 0.11 -9.36
N LEU A 119 2.59 -0.77 -10.27
CA LEU A 119 2.95 -0.69 -11.68
C LEU A 119 1.67 -0.60 -12.53
N ILE A 120 1.51 0.52 -13.23
CA ILE A 120 0.40 0.74 -14.15
C ILE A 120 0.92 0.74 -15.57
N LYS A 121 0.50 -0.26 -16.33
CA LYS A 121 0.89 -0.41 -17.74
C LYS A 121 0.03 0.46 -18.66
N ASN A 122 0.16 0.25 -19.97
CA ASN A 122 -0.28 1.22 -20.95
C ASN A 122 -1.79 1.42 -20.92
N LYS A 123 -2.27 2.66 -20.86
CA LYS A 123 -3.70 3.00 -20.74
C LYS A 123 -4.38 2.34 -19.53
N GLY A 124 -3.60 2.02 -18.49
CA GLY A 124 -4.13 1.54 -17.21
C GLY A 124 -4.55 2.69 -16.30
N THR A 125 -5.47 2.44 -15.39
CA THR A 125 -5.90 3.43 -14.39
C THR A 125 -6.04 2.80 -13.02
N LEU A 126 -5.44 3.43 -12.01
CA LEU A 126 -5.61 3.05 -10.61
C LEU A 126 -6.07 4.23 -9.78
N ASN A 127 -7.13 4.03 -9.02
CA ASN A 127 -7.47 4.89 -7.89
C ASN A 127 -7.06 4.14 -6.63
N TYR A 128 -6.01 4.62 -5.97
CA TYR A 128 -5.49 4.02 -4.74
C TYR A 128 -5.82 4.96 -3.57
N SER A 129 -6.63 4.46 -2.65
CA SER A 129 -7.10 5.22 -1.48
C SER A 129 -6.60 4.61 -0.19
N THR A 130 -6.23 5.43 0.79
CA THR A 130 -5.83 4.99 2.12
C THR A 130 -6.60 5.75 3.19
N VAL A 131 -7.11 5.02 4.17
CA VAL A 131 -7.73 5.59 5.37
C VAL A 131 -7.11 4.92 6.58
N GLN A 132 -6.30 5.66 7.31
CA GLN A 132 -5.57 5.13 8.45
C GLN A 132 -5.93 5.87 9.73
N ASN A 133 -6.29 5.11 10.78
CA ASN A 133 -6.55 5.61 12.12
C ASN A 133 -5.74 4.82 13.15
N TRP A 134 -4.71 5.45 13.70
CA TRP A 134 -3.78 4.82 14.62
C TRP A 134 -3.96 5.29 16.07
N TYR A 135 -3.28 4.61 17.00
CA TYR A 135 -3.18 5.08 18.38
C TYR A 135 -2.04 6.08 18.53
N ARG A 136 -2.37 7.26 19.08
CA ARG A 136 -1.46 8.43 19.11
C ARG A 136 -0.51 8.45 20.30
N GLY A 137 -0.62 7.48 21.20
CA GLY A 137 0.00 7.55 22.52
C GLY A 137 -0.89 8.24 23.54
N ASP A 138 -0.42 8.25 24.79
CA ASP A 138 -1.10 8.91 25.89
C ASP A 138 -0.88 10.44 25.90
N GLN A 139 -1.36 11.13 26.94
CA GLN A 139 -1.24 12.59 27.06
C GLN A 139 0.20 13.08 27.25
N SER A 140 1.12 12.21 27.69
CA SER A 140 2.56 12.49 27.79
C SER A 140 3.30 12.21 26.49
N GLY A 141 2.64 11.63 25.47
CA GLY A 141 3.28 11.17 24.24
C GLY A 141 3.97 9.81 24.39
N GLU A 142 3.69 9.06 25.46
CA GLU A 142 4.20 7.70 25.65
C GLU A 142 3.33 6.70 24.88
N GLY A 143 3.99 5.72 24.28
CA GLY A 143 3.35 4.75 23.39
C GLY A 143 3.04 5.35 22.01
N GLY A 144 1.99 4.81 21.38
CA GLY A 144 1.56 5.25 20.06
C GLY A 144 2.33 4.62 18.91
N LEU A 145 1.88 4.91 17.69
CA LEU A 145 2.36 4.21 16.49
C LEU A 145 3.25 5.09 15.61
N TYR A 146 4.44 4.58 15.28
CA TYR A 146 5.35 5.11 14.28
C TYR A 146 4.98 4.55 12.91
N ASN A 147 4.63 5.42 11.97
CA ASN A 147 4.18 5.04 10.63
C ASN A 147 5.20 5.47 9.58
N PHE A 148 6.06 4.53 9.17
CA PHE A 148 7.13 4.76 8.21
C PHE A 148 6.87 3.95 6.95
N THR A 149 6.28 4.58 5.93
CA THR A 149 5.82 3.84 4.75
C THR A 149 6.45 4.38 3.47
N THR A 150 6.94 3.47 2.64
CA THR A 150 7.40 3.79 1.29
C THR A 150 6.34 3.35 0.29
N LYS A 151 5.64 4.31 -0.34
CA LYS A 151 4.69 4.03 -1.43
C LYS A 151 5.23 4.61 -2.73
N ARG A 152 5.32 3.80 -3.78
CA ARG A 152 5.73 4.30 -5.09
C ARG A 152 4.95 3.63 -6.21
N GLY A 153 4.58 4.43 -7.19
CA GLY A 153 3.91 4.01 -8.41
C GLY A 153 4.69 4.36 -9.66
N TRP A 154 4.68 3.47 -10.65
CA TRP A 154 5.20 3.70 -11.99
C TRP A 154 4.06 3.73 -12.99
N CYS A 155 3.99 4.81 -13.77
CA CYS A 155 3.00 5.00 -14.83
C CYS A 155 3.65 4.90 -16.21
N LEU A 156 3.27 3.90 -16.99
CA LEU A 156 3.66 3.76 -18.39
C LEU A 156 2.78 4.62 -19.32
N LYS A 157 2.77 4.35 -20.63
CA LYS A 157 2.18 5.25 -21.63
C LYS A 157 0.66 5.40 -21.45
N ASN A 158 0.17 6.63 -21.35
CA ASN A 158 -1.24 6.96 -21.04
C ASN A 158 -1.76 6.33 -19.73
N ALA A 159 -0.89 5.94 -18.80
CA ALA A 159 -1.31 5.43 -17.50
C ALA A 159 -1.70 6.58 -16.55
N CYS A 160 -2.63 6.31 -15.65
CA CYS A 160 -3.09 7.28 -14.65
C CYS A 160 -3.11 6.65 -13.26
N LEU A 161 -2.51 7.33 -12.28
CA LEU A 161 -2.49 6.94 -10.88
C LEU A 161 -3.01 8.06 -10.00
N ASN A 162 -4.15 7.83 -9.35
CA ASN A 162 -4.73 8.78 -8.42
C ASN A 162 -4.57 8.26 -6.99
N TRP A 163 -3.85 9.02 -6.18
CA TRP A 163 -3.66 8.75 -4.76
C TRP A 163 -4.64 9.60 -3.94
N VAL A 164 -5.30 8.96 -2.98
CA VAL A 164 -6.07 9.64 -1.95
C VAL A 164 -5.61 9.10 -0.60
N GLN A 165 -5.21 9.98 0.32
CA GLN A 165 -4.84 9.58 1.67
C GLN A 165 -5.52 10.43 2.74
N ILE A 166 -6.05 9.74 3.74
CA ILE A 166 -6.58 10.32 4.97
C ILE A 166 -5.88 9.64 6.12
N GLU A 167 -5.16 10.42 6.91
CA GLU A 167 -4.24 9.92 7.91
C GLU A 167 -4.46 10.61 9.24
N MET A 168 -4.66 9.83 10.29
CA MET A 168 -4.84 10.32 11.64
C MET A 168 -4.33 9.32 12.68
N GLY A 169 -3.97 9.85 13.85
CA GLY A 169 -3.74 9.04 15.03
C GLY A 169 -2.33 8.43 15.20
N SER A 170 -1.38 8.58 14.28
CA SER A 170 0.01 8.11 14.53
C SER A 170 0.76 9.08 15.45
N ALA A 171 1.67 8.56 16.29
CA ALA A 171 2.57 9.40 17.07
C ALA A 171 3.56 10.14 16.16
N ILE A 172 4.19 9.41 15.23
CA ILE A 172 5.00 9.99 14.15
C ILE A 172 4.56 9.38 12.82
N THR A 173 4.37 10.22 11.81
CA THR A 173 4.15 9.82 10.43
C THR A 173 5.29 10.30 9.56
N TRP A 174 5.86 9.41 8.76
CA TRP A 174 6.85 9.75 7.74
C TRP A 174 6.57 9.00 6.44
N LYS A 175 6.00 9.70 5.45
CA LYS A 175 5.52 9.08 4.21
C LYS A 175 5.59 10.03 3.02
N TYR A 176 6.16 9.59 1.90
CA TYR A 176 6.17 10.36 0.65
C TYR A 176 5.69 9.52 -0.53
N PRO A 177 4.38 9.27 -0.69
CA PRO A 177 3.87 8.56 -1.85
C PRO A 177 4.29 9.27 -3.13
N SER A 178 4.95 8.52 -4.01
CA SER A 178 5.59 9.08 -5.20
C SER A 178 5.10 8.38 -6.47
N THR A 179 4.91 9.13 -7.55
CA THR A 179 4.67 8.55 -8.87
C THR A 179 5.78 8.91 -9.84
N TYR A 180 6.35 7.91 -10.53
CA TYR A 180 7.24 8.12 -11.65
C TYR A 180 6.43 8.04 -12.95
N LEU A 181 6.40 9.17 -13.67
CA LEU A 181 5.73 9.32 -14.96
C LEU A 181 6.69 8.90 -16.09
N ILE A 182 6.79 7.59 -16.31
CA ILE A 182 7.78 6.99 -17.21
C ILE A 182 7.32 7.03 -18.67
N GLY A 183 6.03 6.79 -18.93
CA GLY A 183 5.48 6.76 -20.27
C GLY A 183 4.92 8.10 -20.73
N GLU A 184 4.92 8.32 -22.05
CA GLU A 184 4.29 9.50 -22.66
C GLU A 184 2.81 9.62 -22.24
N HIS A 185 2.38 10.84 -21.95
CA HIS A 185 1.02 11.16 -21.50
C HIS A 185 0.57 10.39 -20.25
N SER A 186 1.50 9.88 -19.44
CA SER A 186 1.18 9.43 -18.09
C SER A 186 0.82 10.62 -17.20
N SER A 187 -0.02 10.37 -16.21
CA SER A 187 -0.47 11.38 -15.26
C SER A 187 -0.62 10.79 -13.85
N SER A 188 -0.54 11.65 -12.85
CA SER A 188 -0.83 11.27 -11.48
C SER A 188 -1.36 12.45 -10.69
N ASP A 189 -2.44 12.19 -9.94
CA ASP A 189 -2.98 13.13 -8.98
C ASP A 189 -2.72 12.61 -7.56
N PHE A 190 -2.47 13.53 -6.62
CA PHE A 190 -2.20 13.19 -5.22
C PHE A 190 -3.00 14.12 -4.30
N PHE A 191 -3.86 13.51 -3.48
CA PHE A 191 -4.67 14.20 -2.48
C PHE A 191 -4.34 13.65 -1.10
N SER A 192 -3.94 14.53 -0.19
CA SER A 192 -3.56 14.19 1.18
C SER A 192 -4.30 15.04 2.20
N LEU A 193 -4.83 14.39 3.23
CA LEU A 193 -5.34 15.02 4.45
C LEU A 193 -4.70 14.35 5.66
N SER A 194 -3.87 15.09 6.40
CA SER A 194 -3.26 14.64 7.65
C SER A 194 -3.83 15.42 8.83
N LEU A 195 -4.35 14.70 9.83
CA LEU A 195 -4.83 15.29 11.09
C LEU A 195 -3.83 15.00 12.21
N VAL A 196 -3.32 16.08 12.79
CA VAL A 196 -2.30 16.06 13.84
C VAL A 196 -2.82 16.83 15.05
N SER A 197 -2.64 16.28 16.24
CA SER A 197 -3.05 16.87 17.51
C SER A 197 -2.01 16.62 18.60
N ASP A 198 -1.99 17.47 19.62
CA ASP A 198 -1.13 17.31 20.80
C ASP A 198 0.36 17.14 20.44
N MET A 199 0.97 16.00 20.80
CA MET A 199 2.39 15.70 20.61
C MET A 199 2.71 14.96 19.29
N GLN A 200 1.72 14.79 18.41
CA GLN A 200 1.91 14.06 17.15
C GLN A 200 2.79 14.84 16.17
N ILE A 201 3.57 14.12 15.38
CA ILE A 201 4.42 14.69 14.31
C ILE A 201 4.05 14.03 12.98
N ALA A 202 3.89 14.82 11.93
CA ALA A 202 3.67 14.32 10.58
C ALA A 202 4.56 15.05 9.58
N ASP A 203 5.26 14.27 8.77
CA ASP A 203 6.03 14.70 7.61
C ASP A 203 5.53 13.88 6.40
N THR A 204 4.67 14.50 5.58
CA THR A 204 3.86 13.85 4.54
C THR A 204 3.78 14.61 3.22
#